data_AF-A0A0F9C1Q6-F1
#
_entry.id   AF-A0A0F9C1Q6-F1
#
_cell.length_a   1.000
_cell.length_b   1.000
_cell.length_c   1.000
_cell.angle_alpha   90.00
_cell.angle_beta   90.00
_cell.angle_gamma   90.00
#
_symmetry.space_group_name_H-M   'P 1'
#
loop_
_entity.id
_entity.type
_entity.pdbx_description
1 polymer ?
#
loop_
_entity_poly.entity_id
_entity_poly.type
_entity_poly.pdbx_seq_one_letter_code
_entity_poly.pdbx_strand_id
1 'polypeptide(L)'
;MSSYLYLPGVAGVYASAPDTAALSITGDIDIQARVALDDWTPAQETAIVSKYIATNDHRSYMFVVRSGSTGFLRLYWSENGVDLLAVTSSVAPTVSNGDYLWIRVTLDVDGGPGGQGRVYFYTGSSGASPTWVQLGDSAGAGSVPTSIFDGLHPVEVGAYANGSTGMLPGKVTNVRIYSDLTETTLAFDADFIDLTVSEVTAAAFVEDSANAATITLNGSGWFYSGLVGASGFEYGDVLLAYLQARGATSTELVGALNELNSTTGIEYDLAYRTYFNL
;
A
#
# COMPACT_ATOMS: atom_id res chain seq x y z
N MET A 1 -15.31 -11.58 4.08
CA MET A 1 -14.29 -10.97 3.20
C MET A 1 -13.41 -10.09 4.09
N SER A 2 -12.11 -10.00 3.83
CA SER A 2 -11.22 -9.08 4.57
C SER A 2 -11.51 -7.65 4.11
N SER A 3 -11.49 -6.67 5.01
CA SER A 3 -11.49 -5.25 4.64
C SER A 3 -10.20 -4.88 3.89
N TYR A 4 -10.24 -3.82 3.09
CA TYR A 4 -9.11 -3.33 2.32
C TYR A 4 -9.23 -1.84 2.00
N LEU A 5 -8.08 -1.21 1.73
CA LEU A 5 -7.99 0.06 1.01
C LEU A 5 -7.94 -0.23 -0.49
N TYR A 6 -8.79 0.40 -1.28
CA TYR A 6 -8.67 0.40 -2.74
C TYR A 6 -8.06 1.71 -3.23
N LEU A 7 -7.08 1.57 -4.11
CA LEU A 7 -6.44 2.65 -4.83
C LEU A 7 -6.84 2.57 -6.31
N PRO A 8 -7.27 3.68 -6.94
CA PRO A 8 -7.80 3.67 -8.30
C PRO A 8 -6.73 3.80 -9.39
N GLY A 9 -5.42 3.80 -9.04
CA GLY A 9 -4.35 4.05 -10.00
C GLY A 9 -4.33 5.49 -10.55
N VAL A 10 -4.77 6.47 -9.75
CA VAL A 10 -4.85 7.90 -10.13
C VAL A 10 -3.76 8.70 -9.42
N ALA A 11 -3.17 9.67 -10.12
CA ALA A 11 -2.10 10.51 -9.59
C ALA A 11 -2.54 11.27 -8.33
N GLY A 12 -1.69 11.27 -7.32
CA GLY A 12 -1.96 11.88 -6.02
C GLY A 12 -2.83 11.04 -5.09
N VAL A 13 -3.23 9.81 -5.47
CA VAL A 13 -4.04 8.91 -4.64
C VAL A 13 -3.22 7.72 -4.16
N TYR A 14 -2.80 7.75 -2.89
CA TYR A 14 -1.87 6.79 -2.27
C TYR A 14 -1.91 6.92 -0.74
N ALA A 15 -1.31 5.99 0.00
CA ALA A 15 -1.10 6.16 1.44
C ALA A 15 0.36 6.51 1.73
N SER A 16 0.64 7.27 2.80
CA SER A 16 2.02 7.64 3.15
C SER A 16 2.25 7.70 4.66
N ALA A 17 3.46 7.39 5.09
CA ALA A 17 3.95 7.62 6.44
C ALA A 17 5.21 8.51 6.42
N PRO A 18 5.36 9.44 7.38
CA PRO A 18 6.52 10.33 7.43
C PRO A 18 7.83 9.54 7.58
N ASP A 19 8.92 10.18 7.20
CA ASP A 19 10.26 9.68 7.51
C ASP A 19 10.50 9.63 9.03
N THR A 20 11.10 8.54 9.51
CA THR A 20 11.41 8.31 10.92
C THR A 20 12.70 7.51 11.04
N ALA A 21 13.31 7.53 12.24
CA ALA A 21 14.51 6.74 12.51
C ALA A 21 14.31 5.23 12.34
N ALA A 22 13.09 4.70 12.52
CA ALA A 22 12.79 3.29 12.28
C ALA A 22 12.76 2.95 10.78
N LEU A 23 12.42 3.93 9.93
CA LEU A 23 12.35 3.80 8.47
C LEU A 23 13.67 4.15 7.75
N SER A 24 14.67 4.64 8.48
CA SER A 24 16.06 4.85 8.05
C SER A 24 16.86 3.54 7.95
N ILE A 25 16.33 2.57 7.19
CA ILE A 25 16.93 1.23 7.03
C ILE A 25 18.06 1.31 6.01
N THR A 26 19.29 1.02 6.45
CA THR A 26 20.51 1.09 5.61
C THR A 26 21.14 -0.27 5.31
N GLY A 27 20.69 -1.32 6.01
CA GLY A 27 21.16 -2.69 5.88
C GLY A 27 20.07 -3.62 5.36
N ASP A 28 20.02 -4.83 5.91
CA ASP A 28 19.03 -5.84 5.54
C ASP A 28 17.60 -5.32 5.65
N ILE A 29 16.78 -5.68 4.66
CA ILE A 29 15.38 -5.29 4.61
C ILE A 29 14.50 -6.44 4.10
N ASP A 30 13.33 -6.58 4.69
CA ASP A 30 12.28 -7.48 4.25
C ASP A 30 10.97 -6.69 4.08
N ILE A 31 10.48 -6.65 2.85
CA ILE A 31 9.25 -5.95 2.48
C ILE A 31 8.20 -6.98 2.11
N GLN A 32 7.06 -6.93 2.77
CA GLN A 32 5.94 -7.86 2.58
C GLN A 32 4.66 -7.07 2.29
N ALA A 33 3.85 -7.52 1.35
CA ALA A 33 2.56 -6.89 1.07
C ALA A 33 1.50 -7.90 0.67
N ARG A 34 0.27 -7.68 1.10
CA ARG A 34 -0.91 -8.42 0.61
C ARG A 34 -1.78 -7.50 -0.21
N VAL A 35 -1.83 -7.79 -1.50
CA VAL A 35 -2.53 -6.97 -2.49
C VAL A 35 -3.35 -7.84 -3.43
N ALA A 36 -4.36 -7.24 -4.03
CA ALA A 36 -5.06 -7.75 -5.20
C ALA A 36 -5.04 -6.66 -6.26
N LEU A 37 -4.09 -6.75 -7.20
CA LEU A 37 -3.96 -5.78 -8.27
C LEU A 37 -5.07 -5.96 -9.30
N ASP A 38 -5.60 -4.86 -9.82
CA ASP A 38 -6.57 -4.91 -10.91
C ASP A 38 -5.94 -5.52 -12.17
N ASP A 39 -4.62 -5.37 -12.33
CA ASP A 39 -3.80 -6.03 -13.34
C ASP A 39 -2.45 -6.47 -12.74
N TRP A 40 -2.22 -7.78 -12.66
CA TRP A 40 -0.95 -8.36 -12.22
C TRP A 40 0.12 -8.39 -13.33
N THR A 41 -0.23 -7.98 -14.55
CA THR A 41 0.67 -7.85 -15.70
C THR A 41 0.64 -6.43 -16.28
N PRO A 42 0.92 -5.40 -15.46
CA PRO A 42 0.65 -4.04 -15.86
C PRO A 42 1.57 -3.58 -17.01
N ALA A 43 1.01 -2.75 -17.88
CA ALA A 43 1.76 -2.14 -18.98
C ALA A 43 2.80 -1.13 -18.45
N GLN A 44 2.44 -0.39 -17.40
CA GLN A 44 3.31 0.54 -16.66
C GLN A 44 3.76 -0.07 -15.35
N GLU A 45 4.79 0.49 -14.73
CA GLU A 45 5.28 -0.01 -13.45
C GLU A 45 4.28 0.34 -12.34
N THR A 46 4.03 -0.59 -11.44
CA THR A 46 3.10 -0.41 -10.31
C THR A 46 3.87 -0.56 -9.01
N ALA A 47 4.01 0.54 -8.25
CA ALA A 47 4.67 0.54 -6.97
C ALA A 47 3.74 0.00 -5.89
N ILE A 48 4.24 -0.98 -5.14
CA ILE A 48 3.56 -1.54 -3.98
C ILE A 48 3.88 -0.68 -2.76
N VAL A 49 5.17 -0.46 -2.53
CA VAL A 49 5.69 0.42 -1.49
C VAL A 49 7.01 1.05 -1.93
N SER A 50 7.25 2.30 -1.55
CA SER A 50 8.44 3.04 -1.92
C SER A 50 8.90 3.96 -0.80
N LYS A 51 10.22 4.18 -0.74
CA LYS A 51 10.86 5.32 -0.07
C LYS A 51 11.78 5.93 -1.10
N TYR A 52 11.17 6.66 -2.03
CA TYR A 52 11.84 7.01 -3.28
C TYR A 52 11.32 8.31 -3.87
N ILE A 53 12.25 9.23 -4.12
CA ILE A 53 12.05 10.34 -5.06
C ILE A 53 13.35 10.68 -5.79
N ALA A 54 13.24 10.89 -7.10
CA ALA A 54 14.37 11.30 -7.91
C ALA A 54 14.74 12.78 -7.70
N THR A 55 13.75 13.62 -7.46
CA THR A 55 13.95 15.04 -7.14
C THR A 55 14.72 15.18 -5.82
N ASN A 56 15.82 15.93 -5.83
CA ASN A 56 16.73 16.13 -4.69
C ASN A 56 17.41 14.85 -4.19
N ASP A 57 17.50 13.81 -5.03
CA ASP A 57 18.34 12.63 -4.79
C ASP A 57 18.05 11.87 -3.48
N HIS A 58 16.75 11.66 -3.20
CA HIS A 58 16.29 10.84 -2.06
C HIS A 58 15.70 9.50 -2.52
N ARG A 59 16.48 8.75 -3.30
CA ARG A 59 16.16 7.38 -3.71
C ARG A 59 16.69 6.42 -2.64
N SER A 60 15.81 5.74 -1.89
CA SER A 60 16.24 4.69 -0.95
C SER A 60 15.92 3.31 -1.50
N TYR A 61 14.65 2.93 -1.52
CA TYR A 61 14.18 1.64 -2.04
C TYR A 61 12.78 1.76 -2.66
N MET A 62 12.45 0.81 -3.52
CA MET A 62 11.11 0.70 -4.10
C MET A 62 10.81 -0.74 -4.52
N PHE A 63 9.69 -1.28 -4.04
CA PHE A 63 9.21 -2.60 -4.42
C PHE A 63 8.00 -2.49 -5.36
N VAL A 64 8.09 -3.12 -6.52
CA VAL A 64 7.13 -2.93 -7.62
C VAL A 64 6.72 -4.24 -8.29
N VAL A 65 5.59 -4.20 -8.99
CA VAL A 65 5.33 -5.06 -10.15
C VAL A 65 5.81 -4.33 -11.40
N ARG A 66 6.70 -4.99 -12.14
CA ARG A 66 7.44 -4.40 -13.27
C ARG A 66 6.52 -4.18 -14.48
N SER A 67 6.77 -3.08 -15.17
CA SER A 67 6.16 -2.73 -16.46
C SER A 67 6.46 -3.74 -17.59
N GLY A 68 5.79 -3.56 -18.72
CA GLY A 68 5.99 -4.36 -19.94
C GLY A 68 5.17 -5.66 -19.99
N SER A 69 4.08 -5.71 -19.22
CA SER A 69 3.11 -6.82 -19.23
C SER A 69 3.70 -8.19 -18.88
N THR A 70 4.73 -8.17 -18.01
CA THR A 70 5.43 -9.39 -17.57
C THR A 70 4.97 -9.88 -16.20
N GLY A 71 4.51 -8.97 -15.34
CA GLY A 71 4.12 -9.28 -13.95
C GLY A 71 5.29 -9.67 -13.04
N PHE A 72 6.54 -9.52 -13.50
CA PHE A 72 7.69 -9.79 -12.64
C PHE A 72 7.74 -8.82 -11.47
N LEU A 73 8.18 -9.32 -10.32
CA LEU A 73 8.45 -8.50 -9.15
C LEU A 73 9.84 -7.87 -9.31
N ARG A 74 10.00 -6.64 -8.81
CA ARG A 74 11.30 -5.96 -8.86
C ARG A 74 11.52 -5.13 -7.61
N LEU A 75 12.74 -5.21 -7.08
CA LEU A 75 13.25 -4.30 -6.07
C LEU A 75 14.23 -3.36 -6.73
N TYR A 76 14.07 -2.07 -6.45
CA TYR A 76 15.06 -1.04 -6.67
C TYR A 76 15.63 -0.60 -5.33
N TRP A 77 16.91 -0.26 -5.30
CA TRP A 77 17.52 0.46 -4.19
C TRP A 77 18.65 1.36 -4.69
N SER A 78 19.12 2.27 -3.83
CA SER A 78 20.28 3.10 -4.10
C SER A 78 21.24 3.04 -2.92
N GLU A 79 22.53 3.09 -3.20
CA GLU A 79 23.58 3.20 -2.18
C GLU A 79 23.90 4.67 -1.85
N ASN A 80 23.50 5.61 -2.72
CA ASN A 80 23.93 7.01 -2.66
C ASN A 80 22.82 8.05 -2.87
N GLY A 81 21.56 7.63 -3.05
CA GLY A 81 20.42 8.51 -3.32
C GLY A 81 20.24 8.89 -4.79
N VAL A 82 21.21 8.53 -5.65
CA VAL A 82 21.28 8.94 -7.05
C VAL A 82 21.13 7.74 -7.99
N ASP A 83 22.07 6.80 -7.90
CA ASP A 83 22.17 5.66 -8.79
C ASP A 83 21.25 4.54 -8.34
N LEU A 84 20.52 3.94 -9.29
CA LEU A 84 19.60 2.84 -9.01
C LEU A 84 20.23 1.50 -9.34
N LEU A 85 20.26 0.64 -8.32
CA LEU A 85 20.41 -0.80 -8.45
C LEU A 85 19.03 -1.44 -8.54
N ALA A 86 18.93 -2.55 -9.27
CA ALA A 86 17.67 -3.24 -9.45
C ALA A 86 17.86 -4.74 -9.62
N VAL A 87 16.98 -5.52 -8.99
CA VAL A 87 16.88 -6.96 -9.20
C VAL A 87 15.43 -7.32 -9.50
N THR A 88 15.24 -8.21 -10.48
CA THR A 88 13.92 -8.64 -10.97
C THR A 88 13.77 -10.13 -10.72
N SER A 89 12.59 -10.59 -10.30
CA SER A 89 12.31 -12.02 -10.20
C SER A 89 12.44 -12.69 -11.57
N SER A 90 12.96 -13.93 -11.58
CA SER A 90 13.13 -14.71 -12.81
C SER A 90 11.82 -15.36 -13.28
N VAL A 91 10.82 -15.39 -12.41
CA VAL A 91 9.48 -15.93 -12.66
C VAL A 91 8.44 -14.91 -12.17
N ALA A 92 7.34 -14.77 -12.90
CA ALA A 92 6.22 -13.93 -12.49
C ALA A 92 5.32 -14.71 -11.50
N PRO A 93 4.69 -14.05 -10.53
CA PRO A 93 3.71 -14.69 -9.66
C PRO A 93 2.56 -15.31 -10.49
N THR A 94 2.07 -16.48 -10.06
CA THR A 94 0.89 -17.10 -10.67
C THR A 94 -0.36 -16.67 -9.90
N VAL A 95 -1.07 -15.67 -10.42
CA VAL A 95 -2.24 -15.06 -9.79
C VAL A 95 -3.13 -14.43 -10.86
N SER A 96 -4.45 -14.51 -10.69
CA SER A 96 -5.39 -13.84 -11.59
C SER A 96 -5.55 -12.37 -11.22
N ASN A 97 -5.86 -11.54 -12.20
CA ASN A 97 -6.25 -10.15 -11.97
C ASN A 97 -7.41 -10.05 -10.96
N GLY A 98 -7.27 -9.19 -9.97
CA GLY A 98 -8.23 -8.99 -8.88
C GLY A 98 -8.15 -10.02 -7.74
N ASP A 99 -7.34 -11.07 -7.85
CA ASP A 99 -7.10 -12.04 -6.78
C ASP A 99 -6.00 -11.57 -5.82
N TYR A 100 -6.19 -11.88 -4.54
CA TYR A 100 -5.22 -11.57 -3.49
C TYR A 100 -4.00 -12.49 -3.54
N LEU A 101 -2.83 -11.90 -3.34
CA LEU A 101 -1.58 -12.59 -3.14
C LEU A 101 -0.72 -11.85 -2.12
N TRP A 102 -0.01 -12.61 -1.27
CA TRP A 102 1.11 -12.05 -0.54
C TRP A 102 2.34 -12.07 -1.44
N ILE A 103 3.01 -10.93 -1.55
CA ILE A 103 4.30 -10.79 -2.23
C ILE A 103 5.32 -10.29 -1.23
N ARG A 104 6.55 -10.78 -1.36
CA ARG A 104 7.65 -10.41 -0.48
C ARG A 104 8.94 -10.28 -1.27
N VAL A 105 9.79 -9.35 -0.83
CA VAL A 105 11.18 -9.27 -1.25
C VAL A 105 12.08 -9.07 -0.05
N THR A 106 13.21 -9.77 -0.02
CA THR A 106 14.29 -9.50 0.92
C THR A 106 15.52 -9.02 0.17
N LEU A 107 16.23 -8.05 0.74
CA LEU A 107 17.61 -7.72 0.39
C LEU A 107 18.48 -8.00 1.62
N ASP A 108 19.31 -9.03 1.48
CA ASP A 108 20.43 -9.34 2.35
C ASP A 108 21.62 -8.54 1.79
N VAL A 109 22.09 -7.53 2.52
CA VAL A 109 23.06 -6.58 1.95
C VAL A 109 24.47 -7.13 1.88
N ASP A 110 24.83 -8.07 2.76
CA ASP A 110 26.18 -8.60 2.86
C ASP A 110 26.31 -10.10 2.57
N GLY A 111 25.21 -10.86 2.57
CA GLY A 111 25.20 -12.30 2.35
C GLY A 111 25.87 -13.10 3.47
N GLY A 112 26.04 -12.50 4.65
CA GLY A 112 26.86 -12.97 5.75
C GLY A 112 28.37 -12.68 5.58
N PRO A 113 29.23 -13.18 6.50
CA PRO A 113 30.65 -12.84 6.51
C PRO A 113 31.39 -13.19 5.20
N GLY A 114 31.88 -12.16 4.50
CA GLY A 114 32.58 -12.31 3.20
C GLY A 114 31.66 -12.63 2.02
N GLY A 115 30.35 -12.48 2.23
CA GLY A 115 29.33 -12.71 1.22
C GLY A 115 29.17 -11.56 0.23
N GLN A 116 28.11 -11.65 -0.54
CA GLN A 116 27.69 -10.66 -1.51
C GLN A 116 26.21 -10.41 -1.28
N GLY A 117 25.74 -9.20 -1.55
CA GLY A 117 24.32 -8.92 -1.41
C GLY A 117 23.46 -9.87 -2.26
N ARG A 118 22.30 -10.25 -1.72
CA ARG A 118 21.35 -11.18 -2.34
C ARG A 118 19.93 -10.64 -2.22
N VAL A 119 19.18 -10.76 -3.31
CA VAL A 119 17.75 -10.48 -3.33
C VAL A 119 16.98 -11.78 -3.53
N TYR A 120 15.95 -11.98 -2.73
CA TYR A 120 15.02 -13.12 -2.84
C TYR A 120 13.59 -12.59 -2.93
N PHE A 121 12.82 -13.15 -3.86
CA PHE A 121 11.39 -12.87 -3.97
C PHE A 121 10.60 -14.06 -3.46
N TYR A 122 9.44 -13.82 -2.89
CA TYR A 122 8.53 -14.86 -2.42
C TYR A 122 7.09 -14.49 -2.74
N THR A 123 6.28 -15.53 -2.87
CA THR A 123 4.82 -15.42 -2.83
C THR A 123 4.29 -16.19 -1.63
N GLY A 124 3.27 -15.66 -0.97
CA GLY A 124 2.56 -16.32 0.12
C GLY A 124 1.12 -16.66 -0.25
N SER A 125 0.51 -17.57 0.50
CA SER A 125 -0.91 -17.94 0.37
C SER A 125 -1.83 -16.72 0.47
N SER A 126 -2.96 -16.70 -0.24
CA SER A 126 -3.91 -15.56 -0.28
C SER A 126 -4.63 -15.22 1.05
N GLY A 127 -4.43 -16.01 2.11
CA GLY A 127 -5.01 -15.79 3.45
C GLY A 127 -4.40 -14.62 4.23
N ALA A 128 -4.87 -14.41 5.47
CA ALA A 128 -4.40 -13.31 6.33
C ALA A 128 -2.94 -13.49 6.79
N SER A 129 -2.47 -14.74 6.88
CA SER A 129 -1.08 -15.05 7.21
C SER A 129 -0.41 -15.72 6.01
N PRO A 130 0.79 -15.26 5.60
CA PRO A 130 1.52 -15.89 4.51
C PRO A 130 2.23 -17.16 4.97
N THR A 131 2.24 -18.17 4.11
CA THR A 131 3.29 -19.20 4.10
C THR A 131 4.16 -18.98 2.87
N TRP A 132 5.43 -18.64 3.07
CA TRP A 132 6.31 -18.19 2.00
C TRP A 132 6.81 -19.32 1.12
N VAL A 133 6.68 -19.13 -0.19
CA VAL A 133 7.32 -19.94 -1.24
C VAL A 133 8.20 -19.02 -2.05
N GLN A 134 9.48 -19.37 -2.21
CA GLN A 134 10.40 -18.58 -3.02
C GLN A 134 9.92 -18.53 -4.49
N LEU A 135 9.95 -17.34 -5.08
CA LEU A 135 9.58 -17.08 -6.45
C LEU A 135 10.82 -17.00 -7.33
N GLY A 136 11.09 -18.09 -8.04
CA GLY A 136 12.27 -18.22 -8.89
C GLY A 136 13.58 -18.28 -8.10
N ASP A 137 14.69 -18.11 -8.82
CA ASP A 137 16.03 -18.14 -8.24
C ASP A 137 16.40 -16.84 -7.52
N SER A 138 17.33 -16.93 -6.56
CA SER A 138 17.95 -15.75 -5.99
C SER A 138 18.84 -15.07 -7.02
N ALA A 139 18.92 -13.74 -6.93
CA ALA A 139 19.76 -12.95 -7.83
C ALA A 139 20.77 -12.15 -7.01
N GLY A 140 21.99 -12.05 -7.53
CA GLY A 140 23.05 -11.27 -6.91
C GLY A 140 22.70 -9.78 -6.94
N ALA A 141 22.90 -9.10 -5.81
CA ALA A 141 22.76 -7.65 -5.68
C ALA A 141 24.04 -6.90 -6.12
N GLY A 142 24.93 -7.57 -6.88
CA GLY A 142 26.29 -7.11 -7.21
C GLY A 142 27.36 -8.14 -6.81
N SER A 143 28.63 -7.82 -7.07
CA SER A 143 29.79 -8.67 -6.74
C SER A 143 30.43 -8.35 -5.38
N VAL A 144 29.82 -7.48 -4.58
CA VAL A 144 30.27 -6.99 -3.27
C VAL A 144 29.05 -6.78 -2.35
N PRO A 145 29.24 -6.61 -1.02
CA PRO A 145 28.19 -6.09 -0.16
C PRO A 145 27.65 -4.75 -0.68
N THR A 146 26.36 -4.53 -0.50
CA THR A 146 25.66 -3.29 -0.88
C THR A 146 25.16 -2.56 0.37
N SER A 147 24.44 -1.46 0.19
CA SER A 147 23.75 -0.74 1.26
C SER A 147 22.52 -0.02 0.72
N ILE A 148 21.64 0.42 1.62
CA ILE A 148 20.51 1.27 1.28
C ILE A 148 20.81 2.70 1.76
N PHE A 149 20.61 3.67 0.88
CA PHE A 149 20.75 5.08 1.19
C PHE A 149 19.62 5.54 2.12
N ASP A 150 19.97 6.19 3.23
CA ASP A 150 19.03 6.81 4.16
C ASP A 150 18.48 8.12 3.57
N GLY A 151 17.37 8.01 2.83
CA GLY A 151 16.70 9.15 2.21
C GLY A 151 15.60 9.70 3.10
N LEU A 152 15.37 11.01 3.04
CA LEU A 152 14.38 11.71 3.87
C LEU A 152 12.96 11.67 3.31
N HIS A 153 12.75 10.96 2.20
CA HIS A 153 11.43 10.88 1.59
C HIS A 153 10.47 10.04 2.44
N PRO A 154 9.18 10.40 2.55
CA PRO A 154 8.16 9.57 3.17
C PRO A 154 8.11 8.16 2.56
N VAL A 155 7.66 7.18 3.35
CA VAL A 155 7.24 5.89 2.79
C VAL A 155 5.88 6.10 2.13
N GLU A 156 5.74 5.65 0.88
CA GLU A 156 4.49 5.65 0.13
C GLU A 156 4.02 4.22 -0.14
N VAL A 157 2.73 3.97 0.01
CA VAL A 157 2.06 2.72 -0.37
C VAL A 157 1.17 3.00 -1.58
N GLY A 158 1.41 2.24 -2.66
CA GLY A 158 0.64 2.33 -3.89
C GLY A 158 1.08 3.42 -4.88
N ALA A 159 2.22 4.07 -4.64
CA ALA A 159 2.83 5.02 -5.58
C ALA A 159 4.30 5.31 -5.20
N TYR A 160 4.95 6.18 -5.99
CA TYR A 160 6.19 6.87 -5.63
C TYR A 160 6.21 8.32 -6.14
N ALA A 161 7.18 9.10 -5.63
CA ALA A 161 7.40 10.50 -5.96
C ALA A 161 6.16 11.39 -5.71
N ASN A 162 5.68 11.42 -4.47
CA ASN A 162 4.48 12.14 -4.01
C ASN A 162 3.22 11.71 -4.77
N GLY A 163 3.04 10.42 -4.98
CA GLY A 163 1.87 9.91 -5.69
C GLY A 163 1.83 10.21 -7.19
N SER A 164 2.89 10.74 -7.79
CA SER A 164 2.88 11.19 -9.19
C SER A 164 3.18 10.07 -10.19
N THR A 165 3.80 8.98 -9.74
CA THR A 165 4.26 7.88 -10.61
C THR A 165 4.02 6.52 -9.95
N GLY A 166 3.98 5.45 -10.74
CA GLY A 166 3.88 4.08 -10.24
C GLY A 166 2.56 3.75 -9.56
N MET A 167 1.49 4.50 -9.87
CA MET A 167 0.21 4.40 -9.16
C MET A 167 -0.35 2.98 -9.23
N LEU A 168 -0.81 2.48 -8.10
CA LEU A 168 -1.39 1.15 -7.94
C LEU A 168 -2.91 1.19 -8.18
N PRO A 169 -3.42 0.51 -9.22
CA PRO A 169 -4.83 0.16 -9.30
C PRO A 169 -5.07 -1.19 -8.62
N GLY A 170 -5.88 -1.22 -7.55
CA GLY A 170 -6.21 -2.45 -6.85
C GLY A 170 -6.42 -2.28 -5.35
N LYS A 171 -6.47 -3.42 -4.66
CA LYS A 171 -6.78 -3.52 -3.24
C LYS A 171 -5.50 -3.80 -2.45
N VAL A 172 -5.33 -3.10 -1.34
CA VAL A 172 -4.23 -3.27 -0.39
C VAL A 172 -4.83 -3.62 0.97
N THR A 173 -4.37 -4.69 1.60
CA THR A 173 -4.75 -5.01 2.98
C THR A 173 -3.61 -4.79 3.95
N ASN A 174 -2.38 -5.13 3.58
CA ASN A 174 -1.23 -5.04 4.48
C ASN A 174 0.03 -4.66 3.70
N VAL A 175 0.86 -3.81 4.29
CA VAL A 175 2.25 -3.58 3.89
C VAL A 175 3.13 -3.55 5.13
N ARG A 176 4.12 -4.44 5.18
CA ARG A 176 5.06 -4.58 6.28
C ARG A 176 6.49 -4.37 5.80
N ILE A 177 7.27 -3.69 6.62
CA ILE A 177 8.71 -3.54 6.40
C ILE A 177 9.41 -3.95 7.69
N TYR A 178 10.27 -4.97 7.59
CA TYR A 178 11.18 -5.35 8.66
C TYR A 178 12.59 -4.86 8.33
N SER A 179 13.31 -4.39 9.34
CA SER A 179 14.71 -3.98 9.23
C SER A 179 15.69 -5.14 9.53
N ASP A 180 15.21 -6.37 9.41
CA ASP A 180 15.99 -7.59 9.51
C ASP A 180 15.36 -8.71 8.66
N LEU A 181 16.12 -9.77 8.40
CA LEU A 181 15.66 -10.93 7.61
C LEU A 181 14.98 -12.02 8.45
N THR A 182 14.98 -11.87 9.77
CA THR A 182 14.40 -12.83 10.72
C THR A 182 12.95 -12.52 11.08
N GLU A 183 12.39 -11.44 10.51
CA GLU A 183 11.04 -10.94 10.75
C GLU A 183 10.81 -10.55 12.24
N THR A 184 11.86 -10.06 12.93
CA THR A 184 11.79 -9.73 14.37
C THR A 184 11.65 -8.24 14.66
N THR A 185 12.14 -7.37 13.78
CA THR A 185 12.15 -5.91 13.94
C THR A 185 11.23 -5.30 12.89
N LEU A 186 9.94 -5.26 13.21
CA LEU A 186 8.92 -4.64 12.38
C LEU A 186 9.05 -3.11 12.48
N ALA A 187 9.46 -2.47 11.38
CA ALA A 187 9.71 -1.03 11.30
C ALA A 187 8.48 -0.25 10.79
N PHE A 188 7.58 -0.92 10.08
CA PHE A 188 6.36 -0.34 9.52
C PHE A 188 5.30 -1.43 9.31
N ASP A 189 4.06 -1.20 9.75
CA ASP A 189 2.92 -2.08 9.49
C ASP A 189 1.65 -1.29 9.13
N ALA A 190 1.48 -1.03 7.83
CA ALA A 190 0.24 -0.47 7.32
C ALA A 190 -0.83 -1.57 7.25
N ASP A 191 -1.65 -1.68 8.29
CA ASP A 191 -2.82 -2.55 8.29
C ASP A 191 -4.10 -1.80 7.86
N PHE A 192 -4.73 -2.29 6.80
CA PHE A 192 -5.99 -1.78 6.26
C PHE A 192 -7.12 -2.79 6.48
N ILE A 193 -7.01 -3.78 7.38
CA ILE A 193 -8.09 -4.75 7.59
C ILE A 193 -9.11 -4.34 8.65
N ASP A 194 -8.81 -3.34 9.48
CA ASP A 194 -9.58 -2.99 10.67
C ASP A 194 -9.62 -1.48 10.99
N LEU A 195 -9.62 -0.62 9.96
CA LEU A 195 -9.79 0.81 10.16
C LEU A 195 -11.17 1.16 10.73
N THR A 196 -11.19 2.07 11.69
CA THR A 196 -12.41 2.64 12.27
C THR A 196 -13.02 3.72 11.36
N VAL A 197 -14.30 4.02 11.58
CA VAL A 197 -14.98 5.13 10.90
C VAL A 197 -14.24 6.47 11.08
N SER A 198 -13.69 6.71 12.27
CA SER A 198 -12.97 7.96 12.58
C SER A 198 -11.69 8.07 11.75
N GLU A 199 -10.95 6.98 11.61
CA GLU A 199 -9.69 6.94 10.85
C GLU A 199 -9.93 7.11 9.35
N VAL A 200 -10.95 6.43 8.83
CA VAL A 200 -11.35 6.58 7.42
C VAL A 200 -11.81 8.02 7.15
N THR A 201 -12.63 8.61 8.04
CA THR A 201 -13.12 9.99 7.86
C THR A 201 -11.99 11.02 8.00
N ALA A 202 -11.03 10.79 8.91
CA ALA A 202 -9.85 11.63 9.06
C ALA A 202 -8.83 11.45 7.92
N ALA A 203 -9.01 10.44 7.07
CA ALA A 203 -8.04 10.01 6.08
C ALA A 203 -6.66 9.75 6.70
N ALA A 204 -6.62 9.24 7.94
CA ALA A 204 -5.39 8.98 8.68
C ALA A 204 -5.59 8.00 9.84
N PHE A 205 -4.58 7.19 10.12
CA PHE A 205 -4.52 6.25 11.24
C PHE A 205 -3.07 6.03 11.67
N VAL A 206 -2.86 5.39 12.82
CA VAL A 206 -1.51 5.03 13.31
C VAL A 206 -1.23 3.58 12.91
N GLU A 207 -0.05 3.34 12.34
CA GLU A 207 0.42 2.00 11.95
C GLU A 207 0.82 1.15 13.17
N ASP A 208 0.79 -0.17 13.02
CA ASP A 208 0.80 -1.12 14.16
C ASP A 208 2.21 -1.52 14.68
N SER A 209 3.27 -1.07 14.02
CA SER A 209 4.63 -1.33 14.50
C SER A 209 5.00 -0.45 15.69
N ALA A 210 6.14 -0.76 16.33
CA ALA A 210 6.66 0.06 17.44
C ALA A 210 7.06 1.49 17.02
N ASN A 211 7.19 1.76 15.71
CA ASN A 211 7.45 3.08 15.17
C ASN A 211 6.23 4.01 15.30
N ALA A 212 5.00 3.46 15.31
CA ALA A 212 3.75 4.18 15.52
C ALA A 212 3.60 5.44 14.64
N ALA A 213 4.06 5.37 13.38
CA ALA A 213 3.91 6.49 12.45
C ALA A 213 2.44 6.70 12.04
N THR A 214 2.04 7.95 11.86
CA THR A 214 0.73 8.25 11.27
C THR A 214 0.76 8.00 9.77
N ILE A 215 -0.05 7.06 9.30
CA ILE A 215 -0.37 6.87 7.89
C ILE A 215 -1.44 7.89 7.50
N THR A 216 -1.21 8.58 6.38
CA THR A 216 -2.15 9.50 5.74
C THR A 216 -2.63 8.91 4.42
N LEU A 217 -3.94 8.96 4.16
CA LEU A 217 -4.56 8.61 2.87
C LEU A 217 -4.66 9.88 2.02
N ASN A 218 -3.83 9.97 1.00
CA ASN A 218 -3.68 11.15 0.15
C ASN A 218 -4.66 11.13 -1.03
N GLY A 219 -5.05 12.34 -1.47
CA GLY A 219 -5.89 12.54 -2.64
C GLY A 219 -7.36 12.16 -2.42
N SER A 220 -8.10 12.09 -3.53
CA SER A 220 -9.52 11.72 -3.53
C SER A 220 -9.76 10.56 -4.50
N GLY A 221 -10.64 9.63 -4.15
CA GLY A 221 -11.02 8.49 -5.01
C GLY A 221 -10.52 7.13 -4.53
N TRP A 222 -9.70 7.08 -3.47
CA TRP A 222 -9.54 5.84 -2.71
C TRP A 222 -10.86 5.48 -2.01
N PHE A 223 -11.06 4.20 -1.70
CA PHE A 223 -12.20 3.75 -0.89
C PHE A 223 -11.78 2.67 0.12
N TYR A 224 -12.46 2.63 1.26
CA TYR A 224 -12.26 1.60 2.28
C TYR A 224 -13.45 0.63 2.30
N SER A 225 -13.19 -0.67 2.18
CA SER A 225 -14.27 -1.67 2.09
C SER A 225 -14.79 -2.15 3.44
N GLY A 226 -14.07 -1.89 4.53
CA GLY A 226 -14.38 -2.40 5.88
C GLY A 226 -15.48 -1.66 6.61
N LEU A 227 -16.04 -0.61 6.01
CA LEU A 227 -17.24 0.07 6.51
C LEU A 227 -18.49 -0.77 6.23
N VAL A 228 -18.58 -1.97 6.81
CA VAL A 228 -19.82 -2.77 6.80
C VAL A 228 -20.06 -3.31 8.20
N GLY A 229 -21.04 -2.72 8.90
CA GLY A 229 -21.62 -3.33 10.11
C GLY A 229 -21.11 -2.83 11.46
N ALA A 230 -21.02 -1.51 11.70
CA ALA A 230 -21.47 -1.06 13.02
C ALA A 230 -22.98 -1.32 13.05
N SER A 231 -23.41 -2.28 13.87
CA SER A 231 -24.81 -2.69 14.00
C SER A 231 -25.74 -1.47 14.08
N GLY A 232 -26.41 -1.12 12.99
CA GLY A 232 -27.33 0.02 12.93
C GLY A 232 -27.21 0.95 11.72
N PHE A 233 -26.21 0.78 10.85
CA PHE A 233 -26.06 1.66 9.69
C PHE A 233 -26.41 0.96 8.37
N GLU A 234 -27.54 1.36 7.78
CA GLU A 234 -27.97 0.94 6.44
C GLU A 234 -27.13 1.66 5.37
N TYR A 235 -27.23 1.23 4.11
CA TYR A 235 -26.46 1.66 2.94
C TYR A 235 -26.24 3.20 2.78
N GLY A 236 -27.07 4.02 3.44
CA GLY A 236 -26.97 5.47 3.50
C GLY A 236 -25.76 6.01 4.29
N ASP A 237 -25.26 5.31 5.31
CA ASP A 237 -24.23 5.86 6.22
C ASP A 237 -22.83 5.79 5.60
N VAL A 238 -22.60 4.74 4.83
CA VAL A 238 -21.39 4.58 4.03
C VAL A 238 -21.35 5.63 2.92
N LEU A 239 -22.50 5.91 2.30
CA LEU A 239 -22.64 6.96 1.30
C LEU A 239 -22.45 8.35 1.93
N LEU A 240 -22.98 8.60 3.12
CA LEU A 240 -22.81 9.85 3.85
C LEU A 240 -21.36 10.09 4.27
N ALA A 241 -20.68 9.10 4.87
CA ALA A 241 -19.28 9.19 5.24
C ALA A 241 -18.37 9.39 4.02
N TYR A 242 -18.65 8.67 2.92
CA TYR A 242 -17.94 8.82 1.66
C TYR A 242 -18.13 10.21 1.02
N LEU A 243 -19.34 10.79 1.08
CA LEU A 243 -19.64 12.11 0.51
C LEU A 243 -19.14 13.26 1.41
N GLN A 244 -19.17 13.11 2.74
CA GLN A 244 -18.61 14.06 3.69
C GLN A 244 -17.07 14.13 3.60
N ALA A 245 -16.40 12.98 3.44
CA ALA A 245 -14.95 12.93 3.19
C ALA A 245 -14.53 13.63 1.88
N ARG A 246 -15.48 13.87 0.96
CA ARG A 246 -15.28 14.59 -0.31
C ARG A 246 -15.80 16.04 -0.29
N GLY A 247 -16.16 16.58 0.88
CA GLY A 247 -16.52 17.98 1.04
C GLY A 247 -17.93 18.36 0.57
N ALA A 248 -18.83 17.39 0.38
CA ALA A 248 -20.22 17.68 0.03
C ALA A 248 -20.93 18.41 1.19
N THR A 249 -21.67 19.47 0.86
CA THR A 249 -22.50 20.20 1.83
C THR A 249 -23.74 19.38 2.19
N SER A 250 -24.32 19.62 3.37
CA SER A 250 -25.55 18.96 3.82
C SER A 250 -26.72 19.09 2.83
N THR A 251 -26.73 20.14 2.01
CA THR A 251 -27.76 20.37 0.99
C THR A 251 -27.59 19.46 -0.24
N GLU A 252 -26.35 19.26 -0.68
CA GLU A 252 -26.02 18.38 -1.82
C GLU A 252 -26.29 16.91 -1.49
N LEU A 253 -26.01 16.53 -0.24
CA LEU A 253 -26.29 15.20 0.32
C LEU A 253 -27.79 14.87 0.36
N VAL A 254 -28.62 15.83 0.81
CA VAL A 254 -30.09 15.66 0.81
C VAL A 254 -30.64 15.58 -0.61
N GLY A 255 -30.09 16.35 -1.56
CA GLY A 255 -30.47 16.26 -2.98
C GLY A 255 -30.19 14.88 -3.58
N ALA A 256 -28.97 14.37 -3.40
CA ALA A 256 -28.56 13.07 -3.92
C ALA A 256 -29.35 11.90 -3.31
N LEU A 257 -29.64 11.96 -2.01
CA LEU A 257 -30.43 10.93 -1.33
C LEU A 257 -31.89 10.92 -1.83
N ASN A 258 -32.48 12.09 -2.09
CA ASN A 258 -33.83 12.19 -2.65
C ASN A 258 -33.90 11.65 -4.09
N GLU A 259 -32.90 11.93 -4.92
CA GLU A 259 -32.81 11.35 -6.27
C GLU A 259 -32.66 9.83 -6.22
N LEU A 260 -31.85 9.31 -5.32
CA LEU A 260 -31.66 7.87 -5.15
C LEU A 260 -32.95 7.18 -4.68
N ASN A 261 -33.63 7.72 -3.66
CA ASN A 261 -34.93 7.26 -3.18
C ASN A 261 -35.96 7.22 -4.32
N SER A 262 -35.99 8.27 -5.15
CA SER A 262 -36.93 8.35 -6.28
C SER A 262 -36.65 7.34 -7.39
N THR A 263 -35.39 6.90 -7.52
CA THR A 263 -34.95 6.01 -8.60
C THR A 263 -35.06 4.53 -8.19
N THR A 264 -34.80 4.20 -6.92
CA THR A 264 -34.77 2.81 -6.43
C THR A 264 -36.10 2.35 -5.83
N GLY A 265 -36.97 3.28 -5.42
CA GLY A 265 -38.22 2.96 -4.72
C GLY A 265 -38.02 2.39 -3.32
N ILE A 266 -36.79 2.44 -2.80
CA ILE A 266 -36.45 2.09 -1.43
C ILE A 266 -36.43 3.40 -0.64
N GLU A 267 -37.27 3.53 0.39
CA GLU A 267 -37.13 4.63 1.34
C GLU A 267 -35.95 4.33 2.26
N TYR A 268 -34.80 4.97 2.01
CA TYR A 268 -33.76 5.06 3.02
C TYR A 268 -34.30 5.91 4.18
N ASP A 269 -34.54 5.27 5.34
CA ASP A 269 -35.39 5.77 6.43
C ASP A 269 -34.95 7.14 6.99
N LEU A 270 -35.95 7.91 7.39
CA LEU A 270 -35.99 9.28 7.91
C LEU A 270 -35.21 9.50 9.22
N ALA A 271 -34.45 8.51 9.71
CA ALA A 271 -33.60 8.64 10.90
C ALA A 271 -32.50 9.70 10.74
N TYR A 272 -32.19 10.10 9.50
CA TYR A 272 -31.19 11.13 9.19
C TYR A 272 -31.56 12.57 9.55
N ARG A 273 -32.86 12.95 9.59
CA ARG A 273 -33.22 14.37 9.82
C ARG A 273 -32.93 14.82 11.25
N THR A 274 -33.04 13.92 12.21
CA THR A 274 -32.78 14.19 13.64
C THR A 274 -31.30 14.41 13.94
N TYR A 275 -30.40 13.82 13.14
CA TYR A 275 -28.94 13.98 13.29
C TYR A 275 -28.41 15.32 12.76
N PHE A 276 -29.20 16.05 11.96
CA PHE A 276 -28.78 17.28 11.29
C PHE A 276 -29.41 18.58 11.82
N ASN A 277 -30.20 18.56 12.89
CA ASN A 277 -30.90 19.77 13.40
C ASN A 277 -31.59 20.58 12.27
N LEU A 278 -32.32 19.88 11.40
CA LEU A 278 -33.26 20.46 10.43
C LEU A 278 -34.70 20.23 10.89
#